data_AF-A0A836VIV1-F1
#
_entry.id   AF-A0A836VIV1-F1
#
_cell.length_a   1.000
_cell.length_b   1.000
_cell.length_c   1.000
_cell.angle_alpha   90.00
_cell.angle_beta   90.00
_cell.angle_gamma   90.00
#
_symmetry.space_group_name_H-M   'P 1'
#
loop_
_entity.id
_entity.type
_entity.pdbx_description
1 polymer ?
#
loop_
_entity_poly.entity_id
_entity_poly.type
_entity_poly.pdbx_seq_one_letter_code
_entity_poly.pdbx_strand_id
1 'polypeptide(L)'
;MGHMLGAVTQEKLDEQRGVVQNEKRRGEDQPYAKAESRLGELMFPVGHPYSWDTIGSMADLEAASLEDVHEWFESYYGAANATLVIAGDINTDEVHAKVIEYFGDIDSGPVVARLDKWVPRRTEEVREVMQDRVPQARLTKAWVLPEYTDPDRQYLDLVSDVLALGKTSRLFKRLVYDDQIATNVQASVYPFEIAGVLQIDVTAQPGGDLAQVERALDEELARLLADGPTRREVERVKTQHVARFIRNIEEIGYFGGKAQRLAMNQVYAGNPEHYKVKLQRVRSATPQDLGDAARQWLSSGASVIEVYPFPEYASSESQIDRSELPMPDSFPEVRFPTMERATLDNGLQIILVERQAVPVVGFRLVVDAGHASDHLGLLGTSSLAVSMMEEGTKKRSSLEISEELAMLGATLSMQSTL
;
A
#
# COMPACT_ATOMS: atom_id res chain seq x y z
N MET A 1 -23.66 -11.36 9.30
CA MET A 1 -23.68 -10.15 10.13
C MET A 1 -24.76 -10.26 11.21
N GLY A 2 -26.05 -10.41 10.88
CA GLY A 2 -27.11 -10.62 11.89
C GLY A 2 -27.06 -11.91 12.72
N HIS A 3 -26.57 -13.02 12.18
CA HIS A 3 -26.53 -14.32 12.90
C HIS A 3 -25.23 -14.56 13.71
N MET A 4 -24.33 -13.58 13.76
CA MET A 4 -23.04 -13.76 14.42
C MET A 4 -23.12 -13.72 15.95
N LEU A 5 -24.11 -13.01 16.52
CA LEU A 5 -24.29 -12.90 17.98
C LEU A 5 -24.35 -14.27 18.67
N GLY A 6 -25.12 -15.21 18.12
CA GLY A 6 -25.24 -16.57 18.68
C GLY A 6 -23.94 -17.38 18.61
N ALA A 7 -22.97 -16.95 17.80
CA ALA A 7 -21.67 -17.60 17.69
C ALA A 7 -20.59 -16.95 18.56
N VAL A 8 -20.83 -15.76 19.13
CA VAL A 8 -19.91 -15.02 20.01
C VAL A 8 -20.20 -15.40 21.47
N THR A 9 -19.38 -16.28 22.03
CA THR A 9 -19.47 -16.74 23.43
C THR A 9 -18.32 -16.18 24.26
N GLN A 10 -18.45 -16.21 25.59
CA GLN A 10 -17.36 -15.81 26.49
C GLN A 10 -16.07 -16.61 26.22
N GLU A 11 -16.20 -17.93 26.06
CA GLU A 11 -15.07 -18.82 25.75
C GLU A 11 -14.32 -18.38 24.47
N LYS A 12 -15.06 -18.08 23.39
CA LYS A 12 -14.46 -17.61 22.14
C LYS A 12 -13.88 -16.20 22.28
N LEU A 13 -14.51 -15.32 23.05
CA LEU A 13 -13.96 -14.00 23.33
C LEU A 13 -12.62 -14.12 24.06
N ASP A 14 -12.54 -14.97 25.08
CA ASP A 14 -11.30 -15.18 25.84
C ASP A 14 -10.20 -15.78 24.97
N GLU A 15 -10.53 -16.73 24.09
CA GLU A 15 -9.62 -17.28 23.09
C GLU A 15 -9.14 -16.20 22.11
N GLN A 16 -10.06 -15.47 21.48
CA GLN A 16 -9.73 -14.44 20.49
C GLN A 16 -8.98 -13.26 21.12
N ARG A 17 -9.23 -12.92 22.40
CA ARG A 17 -8.46 -11.90 23.13
C ARG A 17 -6.97 -12.22 23.10
N GLY A 18 -6.60 -13.47 23.42
CA GLY A 18 -5.21 -13.90 23.37
C GLY A 18 -4.61 -13.84 21.96
N VAL A 19 -5.39 -14.20 20.93
CA VAL A 19 -4.98 -14.12 19.52
C VAL A 19 -4.72 -12.69 19.09
N VAL A 20 -5.67 -11.77 19.32
CA VAL A 20 -5.56 -10.36 18.91
C VAL A 20 -4.45 -9.63 19.68
N GLN A 21 -4.25 -9.95 20.97
CA GLN A 21 -3.11 -9.43 21.71
C GLN A 21 -1.77 -9.88 21.11
N ASN A 22 -1.67 -11.14 20.65
CA ASN A 22 -0.48 -11.63 19.96
C ASN A 22 -0.32 -11.00 18.57
N GLU A 23 -1.41 -10.77 17.85
CA GLU A 23 -1.39 -10.05 16.57
C GLU A 23 -0.88 -8.63 16.74
N LYS A 24 -1.34 -7.91 17.77
CA LYS A 24 -0.86 -6.57 18.12
C LYS A 24 0.64 -6.57 18.42
N ARG A 25 1.11 -7.47 19.30
CA ARG A 25 2.55 -7.60 19.60
C ARG A 25 3.36 -7.87 18.34
N ARG A 26 2.92 -8.82 17.50
CA ARG A 26 3.58 -9.16 16.24
C ARG A 26 3.61 -7.98 15.26
N GLY A 27 2.53 -7.19 15.20
CA GLY A 27 2.46 -5.98 14.40
C GLY A 27 3.45 -4.92 14.89
N GLU A 28 3.48 -4.67 16.19
CA GLU A 28 4.38 -3.69 16.83
C GLU A 28 5.87 -4.09 16.78
N ASP A 29 6.16 -5.39 16.63
CA ASP A 29 7.52 -5.92 16.47
C ASP A 29 8.03 -5.80 15.01
N GLN A 30 7.19 -5.37 14.05
CA GLN A 30 7.66 -5.08 12.70
C GLN A 30 8.52 -3.80 12.68
N PRO A 31 9.57 -3.74 11.83
CA PRO A 31 10.41 -2.55 11.72
C PRO A 31 9.58 -1.29 11.49
N TYR A 32 9.81 -0.26 12.30
CA TYR A 32 9.16 1.05 12.22
C TYR A 32 7.64 1.05 12.51
N ALA A 33 7.00 -0.08 12.82
CA ALA A 33 5.54 -0.12 13.00
C ALA A 33 5.04 0.75 14.15
N LYS A 34 5.84 0.88 15.22
CA LYS A 34 5.51 1.79 16.32
C LYS A 34 5.43 3.24 15.87
N ALA A 35 6.24 3.65 14.88
CA ALA A 35 6.18 5.01 14.34
C ALA A 35 4.85 5.30 13.65
N GLU A 36 4.25 4.31 12.97
CA GLU A 36 2.94 4.46 12.32
C GLU A 36 1.84 4.77 13.34
N SER A 37 1.79 4.02 14.46
CA SER A 37 0.83 4.28 15.54
C SER A 37 1.02 5.68 16.15
N ARG A 38 2.28 6.07 16.41
CA ARG A 38 2.61 7.42 16.93
C ARG A 38 2.25 8.51 15.93
N LEU A 39 2.38 8.25 14.63
CA LEU A 39 2.04 9.20 13.57
C LEU A 39 0.55 9.52 13.57
N GLY A 40 -0.32 8.50 13.75
CA GLY A 40 -1.77 8.69 13.91
C GLY A 40 -2.11 9.64 15.06
N GLU A 41 -1.52 9.39 16.25
CA GLU A 41 -1.69 10.24 17.44
C GLU A 41 -1.18 11.69 17.21
N LEU A 42 -0.11 11.85 16.43
CA LEU A 42 0.49 13.15 16.16
C LEU A 42 -0.34 13.97 15.14
N MET A 43 -0.91 13.30 14.15
CA MET A 43 -1.70 13.92 13.08
C MET A 43 -3.10 14.31 13.55
N PHE A 44 -3.77 13.44 14.29
CA PHE A 44 -5.19 13.60 14.63
C PHE A 44 -5.39 13.99 16.11
N PRO A 45 -6.27 14.94 16.41
CA PRO A 45 -6.52 15.36 17.79
C PRO A 45 -7.19 14.23 18.60
N VAL A 46 -6.98 14.24 19.92
CA VAL A 46 -7.64 13.31 20.85
C VAL A 46 -9.15 13.31 20.61
N GLY A 47 -9.73 12.12 20.45
CA GLY A 47 -11.15 11.91 20.17
C GLY A 47 -11.48 11.79 18.67
N HIS A 48 -10.54 12.08 17.78
CA HIS A 48 -10.68 11.75 16.37
C HIS A 48 -10.52 10.24 16.17
N PRO A 49 -11.39 9.55 15.41
CA PRO A 49 -11.33 8.08 15.24
C PRO A 49 -10.08 7.56 14.52
N TYR A 50 -9.19 8.45 14.07
CA TYR A 50 -7.93 8.12 13.39
C TYR A 50 -6.71 8.48 14.25
N SER A 51 -6.91 8.89 15.50
CA SER A 51 -5.82 9.14 16.45
C SER A 51 -5.37 7.88 17.19
N TRP A 52 -5.88 6.69 16.81
CA TRP A 52 -5.46 5.39 17.33
C TRP A 52 -5.69 4.29 16.29
N ASP A 53 -5.00 3.16 16.44
CA ASP A 53 -5.11 2.02 15.53
C ASP A 53 -6.41 1.23 15.76
N THR A 54 -6.98 0.68 14.69
CA THR A 54 -8.20 -0.15 14.75
C THR A 54 -8.06 -1.36 15.68
N ILE A 55 -6.86 -1.91 15.85
CA ILE A 55 -6.59 -3.02 16.78
C ILE A 55 -6.70 -2.61 18.27
N GLY A 56 -6.70 -1.31 18.56
CA GLY A 56 -6.85 -0.75 19.90
C GLY A 56 -5.60 -0.87 20.77
N SER A 57 -5.81 -0.65 22.07
CA SER A 57 -4.76 -0.76 23.09
C SER A 57 -4.80 -2.11 23.81
N MET A 58 -3.68 -2.52 24.41
CA MET A 58 -3.65 -3.74 25.24
C MET A 58 -4.64 -3.66 26.41
N ALA A 59 -4.84 -2.45 26.96
CA ALA A 59 -5.78 -2.22 28.05
C ALA A 59 -7.23 -2.40 27.59
N ASP A 60 -7.61 -1.89 26.41
CA ASP A 60 -8.96 -2.07 25.87
C ASP A 60 -9.22 -3.53 25.50
N LEU A 61 -8.21 -4.23 24.93
CA LEU A 61 -8.31 -5.65 24.64
C LEU A 61 -8.52 -6.49 25.91
N GLU A 62 -7.86 -6.12 27.01
CA GLU A 62 -8.03 -6.78 28.31
C GLU A 62 -9.38 -6.46 28.96
N ALA A 63 -9.84 -5.21 28.83
CA ALA A 63 -11.08 -4.74 29.45
C ALA A 63 -12.36 -5.16 28.70
N ALA A 64 -12.29 -5.43 27.40
CA ALA A 64 -13.44 -5.75 26.58
C ALA A 64 -14.24 -6.95 27.12
N SER A 65 -15.52 -6.72 27.42
CA SER A 65 -16.47 -7.71 27.91
C SER A 65 -17.30 -8.34 26.78
N LEU A 66 -17.99 -9.45 27.07
CA LEU A 66 -18.92 -10.06 26.11
C LEU A 66 -20.07 -9.12 25.76
N GLU A 67 -20.53 -8.33 26.73
CA GLU A 67 -21.58 -7.33 26.55
C GLU A 67 -21.14 -6.24 25.57
N ASP A 68 -19.91 -5.69 25.73
CA ASP A 68 -19.37 -4.68 24.81
C ASP A 68 -19.34 -5.19 23.36
N VAL A 69 -18.93 -6.45 23.18
CA VAL A 69 -18.86 -7.07 21.84
C VAL A 69 -20.27 -7.27 21.29
N HIS A 70 -21.22 -7.78 22.08
CA HIS A 70 -22.60 -7.96 21.65
C HIS A 70 -23.26 -6.63 21.28
N GLU A 71 -23.11 -5.61 22.11
CA GLU A 71 -23.61 -4.25 21.85
C GLU A 71 -23.02 -3.69 20.55
N TRP A 72 -21.73 -3.90 20.29
CA TRP A 72 -21.11 -3.51 19.02
C TRP A 72 -21.74 -4.22 17.81
N PHE A 73 -21.98 -5.53 17.88
CA PHE A 73 -22.66 -6.26 16.81
C PHE A 73 -24.08 -5.74 16.60
N GLU A 74 -24.86 -5.56 17.66
CA GLU A 74 -26.23 -5.04 17.59
C GLU A 74 -26.27 -3.62 16.99
N SER A 75 -25.28 -2.80 17.31
CA SER A 75 -25.18 -1.42 16.84
C SER A 75 -24.79 -1.30 15.38
N TYR A 76 -23.85 -2.12 14.89
CA TYR A 76 -23.18 -1.89 13.60
C TYR A 76 -23.45 -2.95 12.53
N TYR A 77 -23.92 -4.16 12.88
CA TYR A 77 -24.05 -5.29 11.96
C TYR A 77 -25.46 -5.49 11.38
N GLY A 78 -26.29 -4.44 11.39
CA GLY A 78 -27.60 -4.41 10.73
C GLY A 78 -27.53 -4.27 9.21
N ALA A 79 -28.55 -4.76 8.49
CA ALA A 79 -28.59 -4.75 7.03
C ALA A 79 -28.54 -3.33 6.42
N ALA A 80 -29.04 -2.30 7.11
CA ALA A 80 -28.97 -0.92 6.63
C ALA A 80 -27.55 -0.34 6.65
N ASN A 81 -26.61 -0.96 7.39
CA ASN A 81 -25.21 -0.56 7.46
C ASN A 81 -24.28 -1.50 6.67
N ALA A 82 -24.84 -2.37 5.84
CA ALA A 82 -24.10 -3.38 5.07
C ALA A 82 -23.99 -3.00 3.59
N THR A 83 -22.88 -3.37 2.94
CA THR A 83 -22.77 -3.38 1.48
C THR A 83 -22.20 -4.72 1.03
N LEU A 84 -22.99 -5.48 0.28
CA LEU A 84 -22.57 -6.75 -0.31
C LEU A 84 -22.20 -6.53 -1.78
N VAL A 85 -20.98 -6.92 -2.14
CA VAL A 85 -20.51 -6.89 -3.53
C VAL A 85 -20.15 -8.31 -3.97
N ILE A 86 -20.78 -8.74 -5.06
CA ILE A 86 -20.49 -10.02 -5.70
C ILE A 86 -20.03 -9.70 -7.12
N ALA A 87 -18.82 -10.13 -7.44
CA ALA A 87 -18.21 -9.91 -8.76
C ALA A 87 -17.63 -11.23 -9.27
N GLY A 88 -17.88 -11.54 -10.54
CA GLY A 88 -17.45 -12.78 -11.17
C GLY A 88 -18.23 -13.05 -12.45
N ASP A 89 -18.06 -14.25 -12.98
CA ASP A 89 -18.95 -14.78 -14.03
C ASP A 89 -20.22 -15.30 -13.35
N ILE A 90 -21.23 -14.44 -13.26
CA ILE A 90 -22.45 -14.69 -12.48
C ILE A 90 -23.70 -14.29 -13.26
N ASN A 91 -24.79 -15.00 -13.00
CA ASN A 91 -26.11 -14.54 -13.37
C ASN A 91 -26.67 -13.65 -12.26
N THR A 92 -27.01 -12.40 -12.58
CA THR A 92 -27.47 -11.41 -11.59
C THR A 92 -28.79 -11.78 -10.93
N ASP A 93 -29.70 -12.46 -11.64
CA ASP A 93 -31.00 -12.86 -11.10
C ASP A 93 -30.84 -14.01 -10.11
N GLU A 94 -29.99 -14.99 -10.42
CA GLU A 94 -29.65 -16.08 -9.50
C GLU A 94 -28.94 -15.57 -8.25
N VAL A 95 -27.99 -14.64 -8.42
CA VAL A 95 -27.30 -14.00 -7.30
C VAL A 95 -28.29 -13.23 -6.44
N HIS A 96 -29.16 -12.42 -7.03
CA HIS A 96 -30.17 -11.70 -6.28
C HIS A 96 -31.08 -12.65 -5.49
N ALA A 97 -31.56 -13.73 -6.11
CA ALA A 97 -32.35 -14.75 -5.43
C ALA A 97 -31.62 -15.35 -4.22
N LYS A 98 -30.33 -15.70 -4.38
CA LYS A 98 -29.50 -16.22 -3.29
C LYS A 98 -29.23 -15.20 -2.20
N VAL A 99 -29.03 -13.93 -2.56
CA VAL A 99 -28.83 -12.86 -1.57
C VAL A 99 -30.08 -12.70 -0.71
N ILE A 100 -31.27 -12.72 -1.31
CA ILE A 100 -32.53 -12.71 -0.55
C ILE A 100 -32.68 -13.97 0.30
N GLU A 101 -32.32 -15.14 -0.23
CA GLU A 101 -32.39 -16.43 0.49
C GLU A 101 -31.49 -16.45 1.74
N TYR A 102 -30.24 -15.98 1.64
CA TYR A 102 -29.23 -16.10 2.70
C TYR A 102 -29.12 -14.89 3.63
N PHE A 103 -29.58 -13.71 3.20
CA PHE A 103 -29.39 -12.47 3.94
C PHE A 103 -30.68 -11.64 4.06
N GLY A 104 -31.76 -12.02 3.39
CA GLY A 104 -32.99 -11.22 3.34
C GLY A 104 -33.77 -11.19 4.66
N ASP A 105 -33.45 -12.09 5.60
CA ASP A 105 -34.03 -12.14 6.95
C ASP A 105 -33.21 -11.35 7.98
N ILE A 106 -32.06 -10.77 7.59
CA ILE A 106 -31.26 -9.93 8.50
C ILE A 106 -31.97 -8.60 8.71
N ASP A 107 -32.26 -8.29 9.98
CA ASP A 107 -32.89 -7.03 10.36
C ASP A 107 -32.06 -5.81 9.93
N SER A 108 -32.76 -4.71 9.63
CA SER A 108 -32.16 -3.42 9.29
C SER A 108 -31.10 -2.97 10.29
N GLY A 109 -31.28 -3.30 11.58
CA GLY A 109 -30.53 -2.74 12.71
C GLY A 109 -30.87 -1.27 12.97
N PRO A 110 -30.30 -0.69 14.04
CA PRO A 110 -30.50 0.72 14.37
C PRO A 110 -29.86 1.64 13.33
N VAL A 111 -30.28 2.90 13.33
CA VAL A 111 -29.62 3.93 12.50
C VAL A 111 -28.23 4.20 13.05
N VAL A 112 -27.21 3.94 12.25
CA VAL A 112 -25.82 4.25 12.59
C VAL A 112 -25.53 5.71 12.28
N ALA A 113 -25.18 6.48 13.31
CA ALA A 113 -24.70 7.85 13.12
C ALA A 113 -23.36 7.84 12.39
N ARG A 114 -23.23 8.63 11.33
CA ARG A 114 -21.96 8.81 10.62
C ARG A 114 -21.35 10.14 11.03
N LEU A 115 -20.05 10.12 11.29
CA LEU A 115 -19.31 11.35 11.53
C LEU A 115 -19.23 12.15 10.23
N ASP A 116 -19.47 13.45 10.34
CA ASP A 116 -19.17 14.38 9.26
C ASP A 116 -17.66 14.50 9.05
N LYS A 117 -17.27 15.12 7.94
CA LYS A 117 -15.87 15.39 7.61
C LYS A 117 -15.18 16.11 8.76
N TRP A 118 -14.06 15.58 9.20
CA TRP A 118 -13.23 16.18 10.24
C TRP A 118 -11.78 16.19 9.76
N VAL A 119 -11.37 17.30 9.15
CA VAL A 119 -10.04 17.44 8.55
C VAL A 119 -9.21 18.41 9.42
N PRO A 120 -8.46 17.91 10.41
CA PRO A 120 -7.63 18.77 11.25
C PRO A 120 -6.49 19.39 10.43
N ARG A 121 -6.59 20.70 10.17
CA ARG A 121 -5.55 21.50 9.52
C ARG A 121 -4.57 21.99 10.58
N ARG A 122 -3.27 21.88 10.29
CA ARG A 122 -2.19 22.45 11.11
C ARG A 122 -1.44 23.54 10.34
N THR A 123 -0.97 24.54 11.07
CA THR A 123 -0.14 25.62 10.52
C THR A 123 1.34 25.44 10.87
N GLU A 124 1.65 24.65 11.90
CA GLU A 124 3.01 24.43 12.41
C GLU A 124 3.39 22.96 12.31
N GLU A 125 4.66 22.71 12.02
CA GLU A 125 5.24 21.37 12.05
C GLU A 125 5.24 20.84 13.50
N VAL A 126 4.85 19.59 13.66
CA VAL A 126 4.99 18.86 14.92
C VAL A 126 5.90 17.67 14.71
N ARG A 127 6.76 17.39 15.69
CA ARG A 127 7.78 16.35 15.57
C ARG A 127 7.90 15.45 16.78
N GLU A 128 8.20 14.18 16.52
CA GLU A 128 8.57 13.18 17.51
C GLU A 128 9.87 12.49 17.08
N VAL A 129 10.75 12.22 18.03
CA VAL A 129 11.99 11.47 17.80
C VAL A 129 11.94 10.22 18.66
N MET A 130 12.19 9.07 18.04
CA MET A 130 12.13 7.77 18.72
C MET A 130 13.27 6.85 18.28
N GLN A 131 13.46 5.78 19.05
CA GLN A 131 14.40 4.72 18.74
C GLN A 131 13.67 3.39 18.55
N ASP A 132 14.19 2.56 17.65
CA ASP A 132 13.65 1.23 17.39
C ASP A 132 14.74 0.22 17.00
N ARG A 133 14.44 -1.09 17.04
CA ARG A 133 15.36 -2.17 16.62
C ARG A 133 15.39 -2.30 15.11
N VAL A 134 15.86 -1.25 14.45
CA VAL A 134 15.89 -1.12 12.99
C VAL A 134 17.31 -0.91 12.49
N PRO A 135 17.65 -1.39 11.27
CA PRO A 135 19.02 -1.32 10.76
C PRO A 135 19.43 0.08 10.28
N GLN A 136 18.46 0.94 9.95
CA GLN A 136 18.69 2.24 9.34
C GLN A 136 17.75 3.29 9.94
N ALA A 137 18.21 4.53 10.01
CA ALA A 137 17.36 5.63 10.42
C ALA A 137 16.29 5.93 9.36
N ARG A 138 15.09 6.31 9.78
CA ARG A 138 13.98 6.69 8.89
C ARG A 138 13.40 8.03 9.31
N LEU A 139 13.18 8.90 8.31
CA LEU A 139 12.38 10.11 8.43
C LEU A 139 11.01 9.85 7.80
N THR A 140 9.95 10.18 8.53
CA THR A 140 8.57 10.16 8.03
C THR A 140 8.00 11.57 8.13
N LYS A 141 7.55 12.16 7.03
CA LYS A 141 6.77 13.42 7.01
C LYS A 141 5.37 13.13 6.48
N ALA A 142 4.34 13.58 7.19
CA ALA A 142 2.95 13.34 6.81
C ALA A 142 2.06 14.58 6.94
N TRP A 143 1.02 14.64 6.13
CA TRP A 143 0.04 15.73 6.09
C TRP A 143 -1.37 15.16 6.10
N VAL A 144 -2.25 15.76 6.90
CA VAL A 144 -3.68 15.46 6.86
C VAL A 144 -4.29 16.07 5.60
N LEU A 145 -5.02 15.23 4.87
CA LEU A 145 -5.64 15.48 3.58
C LEU A 145 -7.16 15.48 3.69
N PRO A 146 -7.90 15.89 2.63
CA PRO A 146 -9.35 15.84 2.67
C PRO A 146 -9.84 14.39 2.58
N GLU A 147 -11.14 14.23 2.79
CA GLU A 147 -11.80 12.93 2.79
C GLU A 147 -11.85 12.25 1.41
N TYR A 148 -12.22 10.97 1.42
CA TYR A 148 -12.22 10.07 0.26
C TYR A 148 -12.84 10.64 -1.04
N THR A 149 -13.92 11.42 -0.92
CA THR A 149 -14.70 11.94 -2.06
C THR A 149 -14.21 13.28 -2.59
N ASP A 150 -13.27 13.93 -1.89
CA ASP A 150 -12.80 15.25 -2.27
C ASP A 150 -12.08 15.21 -3.64
N PRO A 151 -12.35 16.19 -4.54
CA PRO A 151 -11.69 16.26 -5.84
C PRO A 151 -10.16 16.32 -5.79
N ASP A 152 -9.57 17.00 -4.81
CA ASP A 152 -8.12 17.17 -4.70
C ASP A 152 -7.43 15.83 -4.41
N ARG A 153 -8.17 14.85 -3.89
CA ARG A 153 -7.63 13.54 -3.53
C ARG A 153 -6.90 12.88 -4.70
N GLN A 154 -7.47 12.90 -5.91
CA GLN A 154 -6.82 12.29 -7.07
C GLN A 154 -5.62 13.10 -7.56
N TYR A 155 -5.61 14.41 -7.37
CA TYR A 155 -4.44 15.22 -7.67
C TYR A 155 -3.31 14.93 -6.69
N LEU A 156 -3.63 14.73 -5.41
CA LEU A 156 -2.66 14.37 -4.37
C LEU A 156 -2.07 12.97 -4.56
N ASP A 157 -2.83 12.00 -5.09
CA ASP A 157 -2.25 10.70 -5.54
C ASP A 157 -1.18 10.91 -6.63
N LEU A 158 -1.47 11.78 -7.60
CA LEU A 158 -0.52 12.05 -8.67
C LEU A 158 0.68 12.87 -8.16
N VAL A 159 0.48 13.75 -7.17
CA VAL A 159 1.56 14.47 -6.48
C VAL A 159 2.49 13.49 -5.75
N SER A 160 1.95 12.51 -5.00
CA SER A 160 2.80 11.49 -4.36
C SER A 160 3.57 10.66 -5.40
N ASP A 161 2.94 10.33 -6.54
CA ASP A 161 3.60 9.63 -7.63
C ASP A 161 4.72 10.50 -8.30
N VAL A 162 4.53 11.82 -8.42
CA VAL A 162 5.57 12.74 -8.91
C VAL A 162 6.76 12.78 -7.95
N LEU A 163 6.48 12.80 -6.65
CA LEU A 163 7.50 12.87 -5.61
C LEU A 163 8.31 11.56 -5.52
N ALA A 164 7.67 10.39 -5.47
CA ALA A 164 8.34 9.15 -5.08
C ALA A 164 8.09 7.91 -5.98
N LEU A 165 7.21 7.97 -6.99
CA LEU A 165 6.96 6.77 -7.82
C LEU A 165 8.02 6.58 -8.91
N GLY A 166 8.90 5.60 -8.69
CA GLY A 166 9.87 5.10 -9.66
C GLY A 166 11.17 5.91 -9.68
N LYS A 167 12.19 5.39 -10.40
CA LYS A 167 13.55 5.96 -10.39
C LYS A 167 13.63 7.41 -10.92
N THR A 168 12.64 7.81 -11.71
CA THR A 168 12.55 9.15 -12.32
C THR A 168 11.72 10.14 -11.49
N SER A 169 11.25 9.75 -10.30
CA SER A 169 10.54 10.67 -9.40
C SER A 169 11.51 11.66 -8.76
N ARG A 170 11.01 12.82 -8.32
CA ARG A 170 11.88 13.90 -7.81
C ARG A 170 12.72 13.47 -6.62
N LEU A 171 12.09 12.90 -5.60
CA LEU A 171 12.76 12.49 -4.37
C LEU A 171 13.65 11.28 -4.59
N PHE A 172 13.25 10.30 -5.41
CA PHE A 172 14.12 9.16 -5.69
C PHE A 172 15.38 9.62 -6.41
N LYS A 173 15.22 10.39 -7.49
CA LYS A 173 16.34 10.93 -8.25
C LYS A 173 17.27 11.75 -7.35
N ARG A 174 16.71 12.63 -6.52
CA ARG A 174 17.50 13.48 -5.63
C ARG A 174 18.20 12.70 -4.51
N LEU A 175 17.43 12.00 -3.68
CA LEU A 175 17.90 11.44 -2.40
C LEU A 175 18.65 10.11 -2.58
N VAL A 176 18.19 9.27 -3.52
CA VAL A 176 18.71 7.91 -3.70
C VAL A 176 19.76 7.86 -4.81
N TYR A 177 19.49 8.51 -5.95
CA TYR A 177 20.37 8.41 -7.13
C TYR A 177 21.49 9.47 -7.14
N ASP A 178 21.15 10.75 -7.02
CA ASP A 178 22.12 11.86 -7.16
C ASP A 178 22.95 12.05 -5.88
N ASP A 179 22.30 12.28 -4.74
CA ASP A 179 22.99 12.57 -3.46
C ASP A 179 23.41 11.29 -2.72
N GLN A 180 22.75 10.16 -3.01
CA GLN A 180 22.97 8.86 -2.38
C GLN A 180 22.89 8.88 -0.84
N ILE A 181 22.12 9.80 -0.27
CA ILE A 181 21.93 9.96 1.19
C ILE A 181 20.79 9.08 1.74
N ALA A 182 19.97 8.51 0.87
CA ALA A 182 18.90 7.57 1.22
C ALA A 182 19.04 6.25 0.46
N THR A 183 18.66 5.14 1.08
CA THR A 183 18.50 3.85 0.39
C THR A 183 17.13 3.70 -0.26
N ASN A 184 16.13 4.39 0.28
CA ASN A 184 14.76 4.33 -0.23
C ASN A 184 13.99 5.61 0.08
N VAL A 185 13.05 5.95 -0.79
CA VAL A 185 12.01 6.95 -0.54
C VAL A 185 10.68 6.46 -1.11
N GLN A 186 9.62 6.58 -0.33
CA GLN A 186 8.26 6.27 -0.75
C GLN A 186 7.34 7.43 -0.37
N ALA A 187 6.33 7.68 -1.19
CA ALA A 187 5.23 8.58 -0.87
C ALA A 187 3.92 7.86 -1.18
N SER A 188 3.01 7.88 -0.21
CA SER A 188 1.73 7.19 -0.27
C SER A 188 0.63 8.13 0.18
N VAL A 189 -0.55 7.98 -0.41
CA VAL A 189 -1.76 8.62 0.13
C VAL A 189 -2.74 7.57 0.63
N TYR A 190 -3.06 7.66 1.91
CA TYR A 190 -4.05 6.84 2.60
C TYR A 190 -5.40 7.56 2.61
N PRO A 191 -6.38 7.08 1.83
CA PRO A 191 -7.70 7.69 1.78
C PRO A 191 -8.57 7.16 2.93
N PHE A 192 -9.03 8.04 3.81
CA PHE A 192 -10.01 7.67 4.84
C PHE A 192 -11.38 8.33 4.58
N GLU A 193 -12.38 7.93 5.34
CA GLU A 193 -13.78 8.34 5.11
C GLU A 193 -14.04 9.80 5.43
N ILE A 194 -13.46 10.33 6.51
CA ILE A 194 -13.70 11.69 6.99
C ILE A 194 -12.48 12.61 6.90
N ALA A 195 -11.34 12.07 6.46
CA ALA A 195 -10.06 12.75 6.21
C ALA A 195 -9.18 11.85 5.32
N GLY A 196 -7.93 12.25 5.06
CA GLY A 196 -6.91 11.38 4.45
C GLY A 196 -5.53 11.72 5.00
N VAL A 197 -4.51 11.00 4.54
CA VAL A 197 -3.11 11.27 4.89
C VAL A 197 -2.22 11.10 3.68
N LEU A 198 -1.35 12.07 3.38
CA LEU A 198 -0.18 11.86 2.55
C LEU A 198 1.01 11.64 3.46
N GLN A 199 1.76 10.58 3.23
CA GLN A 199 2.95 10.22 3.99
C GLN A 199 4.13 10.05 3.05
N ILE A 200 5.29 10.56 3.45
CA ILE A 200 6.57 10.37 2.78
C ILE A 200 7.53 9.73 3.77
N ASP A 201 8.02 8.55 3.44
CA ASP A 201 9.03 7.82 4.21
C ASP A 201 10.35 7.83 3.46
N VAL A 202 11.42 8.23 4.15
CA VAL A 202 12.79 8.17 3.63
C VAL A 202 13.66 7.37 4.59
N THR A 203 14.21 6.25 4.11
CA THR A 203 15.22 5.49 4.87
C THR A 203 16.61 6.00 4.47
N ALA A 204 17.33 6.57 5.43
CA ALA A 204 18.69 7.07 5.21
C ALA A 204 19.68 5.94 4.95
N GLN A 205 20.82 6.24 4.32
CA GLN A 205 21.96 5.30 4.30
C GLN A 205 22.33 4.81 5.70
N PRO A 206 22.95 3.61 5.84
CA PRO A 206 23.47 3.17 7.13
C PRO A 206 24.38 4.23 7.76
N GLY A 207 24.05 4.67 8.97
CA GLY A 207 24.77 5.76 9.67
C GLY A 207 24.56 7.17 9.09
N GLY A 208 23.61 7.35 8.16
CA GLY A 208 23.31 8.63 7.52
C GLY A 208 22.62 9.64 8.44
N ASP A 209 22.75 10.93 8.08
CA ASP A 209 22.19 12.07 8.82
C ASP A 209 20.76 12.39 8.36
N LEU A 210 19.76 12.17 9.23
CA LEU A 210 18.36 12.50 8.92
C LEU A 210 18.14 14.00 8.70
N ALA A 211 18.92 14.89 9.31
CA ALA A 211 18.80 16.32 9.05
C ALA A 211 19.26 16.69 7.63
N GLN A 212 20.27 15.98 7.09
CA GLN A 212 20.66 16.13 5.69
C GLN A 212 19.57 15.63 4.75
N VAL A 213 18.98 14.47 5.06
CA VAL A 213 17.86 13.90 4.30
C VAL A 213 16.65 14.82 4.30
N GLU A 214 16.26 15.34 5.46
CA GLU A 214 15.12 16.24 5.62
C GLU A 214 15.31 17.52 4.80
N ARG A 215 16.49 18.16 4.88
CA ARG A 215 16.79 19.36 4.08
C ARG A 215 16.62 19.10 2.58
N ALA A 216 17.15 17.99 2.07
CA ALA A 216 17.05 17.68 0.65
C ALA A 216 15.61 17.35 0.21
N LEU A 217 14.82 16.71 1.08
CA LEU A 217 13.38 16.51 0.86
C LEU A 217 12.64 17.84 0.82
N ASP A 218 12.84 18.71 1.82
CA ASP A 218 12.15 19.98 1.94
C ASP A 218 12.49 20.92 0.77
N GLU A 219 13.72 20.88 0.26
CA GLU A 219 14.11 21.61 -0.95
C GLU A 219 13.35 21.15 -2.20
N GLU A 220 13.18 19.84 -2.41
CA GLU A 220 12.39 19.31 -3.54
C GLU A 220 10.90 19.59 -3.38
N LEU A 221 10.38 19.50 -2.15
CA LEU A 221 8.99 19.85 -1.86
C LEU A 221 8.76 21.34 -2.11
N ALA A 222 9.67 22.22 -1.67
CA ALA A 222 9.60 23.65 -1.93
C ALA A 222 9.63 23.96 -3.43
N ARG A 223 10.48 23.28 -4.22
CA ARG A 223 10.47 23.37 -5.70
C ARG A 223 9.13 22.95 -6.29
N LEU A 224 8.55 21.85 -5.82
CA LEU A 224 7.22 21.41 -6.28
C LEU A 224 6.13 22.42 -5.94
N LEU A 225 6.15 23.00 -4.74
CA LEU A 225 5.16 23.99 -4.30
C LEU A 225 5.28 25.31 -5.08
N ALA A 226 6.50 25.75 -5.36
CA ALA A 226 6.78 26.97 -6.11
C ALA A 226 6.42 26.83 -7.60
N ASP A 227 6.98 25.82 -8.27
CA ASP A 227 6.94 25.72 -9.73
C ASP A 227 5.84 24.77 -10.25
N GLY A 228 5.33 23.90 -9.38
CA GLY A 228 4.47 22.78 -9.77
C GLY A 228 5.24 21.63 -10.44
N PRO A 229 4.54 20.53 -10.76
CA PRO A 229 5.08 19.48 -11.62
C PRO A 229 5.20 19.95 -13.06
N THR A 230 6.19 19.47 -13.79
CA THR A 230 6.29 19.71 -15.24
C THR A 230 5.22 18.91 -15.98
N ARG A 231 4.87 19.33 -17.20
CA ARG A 231 3.94 18.58 -18.07
C ARG A 231 4.40 17.12 -18.27
N ARG A 232 5.71 16.91 -18.40
CA ARG A 232 6.28 15.57 -18.60
C ARG A 232 6.09 14.67 -17.37
N GLU A 233 6.33 15.21 -16.18
CA GLU A 233 6.07 14.50 -14.93
C GLU A 233 4.59 14.13 -14.79
N VAL A 234 3.68 15.05 -15.12
CA VAL A 234 2.23 14.80 -15.06
C VAL A 234 1.80 13.70 -16.04
N GLU A 235 2.25 13.75 -17.30
CA GLU A 235 1.92 12.71 -18.28
C GLU A 235 2.47 11.34 -17.90
N ARG A 236 3.67 11.28 -17.32
CA ARG A 236 4.26 10.05 -16.79
C ARG A 236 3.38 9.43 -15.69
N VAL A 237 3.04 10.20 -14.65
CA VAL A 237 2.28 9.65 -13.52
C VAL A 237 0.84 9.30 -13.91
N LYS A 238 0.21 10.05 -14.82
CA LYS A 238 -1.11 9.71 -15.38
C LYS A 238 -1.07 8.37 -16.10
N THR A 239 -0.04 8.16 -16.94
CA THR A 239 0.15 6.91 -17.68
C THR A 239 0.34 5.73 -16.72
N GLN A 240 1.21 5.89 -15.72
CA GLN A 240 1.46 4.87 -14.71
C GLN A 240 0.21 4.56 -13.86
N HIS A 241 -0.56 5.58 -13.49
CA HIS A 241 -1.80 5.41 -12.72
C HIS A 241 -2.85 4.63 -13.51
N VAL A 242 -3.05 4.96 -14.80
CA VAL A 242 -4.00 4.22 -15.67
C VAL A 242 -3.53 2.79 -15.90
N ALA A 243 -2.24 2.57 -16.12
CA ALA A 243 -1.68 1.23 -16.30
C ALA A 243 -1.84 0.38 -15.02
N ARG A 244 -1.59 0.96 -13.85
CA ARG A 244 -1.83 0.32 -12.54
C ARG A 244 -3.30 0.00 -12.35
N PHE A 245 -4.20 0.92 -12.70
CA PHE A 245 -5.64 0.67 -12.65
C PHE A 245 -6.04 -0.54 -13.50
N ILE A 246 -5.58 -0.62 -14.76
CA ILE A 246 -5.90 -1.73 -15.67
C ILE A 246 -5.42 -3.06 -15.09
N ARG A 247 -4.16 -3.12 -14.60
CA ARG A 247 -3.61 -4.32 -13.96
C ARG A 247 -4.37 -4.72 -12.70
N ASN A 248 -4.79 -3.77 -11.88
CA ASN A 248 -5.49 -4.10 -10.64
C ASN A 248 -6.92 -4.61 -10.91
N ILE A 249 -7.60 -4.11 -11.95
CA ILE A 249 -8.95 -4.61 -12.29
C ILE A 249 -8.92 -5.97 -13.03
N GLU A 250 -7.76 -6.53 -13.34
CA GLU A 250 -7.67 -7.94 -13.76
C GLU A 250 -8.07 -8.87 -12.61
N GLU A 251 -7.83 -8.45 -11.36
CA GLU A 251 -8.19 -9.18 -10.17
C GLU A 251 -9.65 -8.95 -9.78
N ILE A 252 -10.36 -10.03 -9.45
CA ILE A 252 -11.78 -9.98 -9.08
C ILE A 252 -11.96 -9.59 -7.61
N GLY A 253 -11.32 -10.31 -6.68
CA GLY A 253 -11.64 -10.27 -5.24
C GLY A 253 -10.51 -9.87 -4.30
N TYR A 254 -9.33 -9.51 -4.80
CA TYR A 254 -8.18 -9.12 -3.96
C TYR A 254 -8.11 -7.60 -3.76
N PHE A 255 -7.18 -7.14 -2.90
CA PHE A 255 -6.98 -5.72 -2.62
C PHE A 255 -6.69 -4.93 -3.89
N GLY A 256 -7.55 -3.95 -4.19
CA GLY A 256 -7.48 -3.16 -5.42
C GLY A 256 -8.19 -3.79 -6.63
N GLY A 257 -8.75 -4.99 -6.50
CA GLY A 257 -9.55 -5.67 -7.51
C GLY A 257 -10.96 -5.10 -7.69
N LYS A 258 -11.74 -5.69 -8.62
CA LYS A 258 -13.08 -5.19 -8.98
C LYS A 258 -14.03 -5.11 -7.78
N ALA A 259 -14.14 -6.18 -7.00
CA ALA A 259 -15.09 -6.27 -5.89
C ALA A 259 -14.81 -5.19 -4.82
N GLN A 260 -13.56 -5.07 -4.37
CA GLN A 260 -13.20 -4.08 -3.36
C GLN A 260 -13.44 -2.65 -3.86
N ARG A 261 -13.10 -2.36 -5.13
CA ARG A 261 -13.34 -1.02 -5.70
C ARG A 261 -14.81 -0.67 -5.73
N LEU A 262 -15.67 -1.57 -6.21
CA LEU A 262 -17.11 -1.33 -6.23
C LEU A 262 -17.64 -1.13 -4.80
N ALA A 263 -17.18 -1.94 -3.84
CA ALA A 263 -17.55 -1.83 -2.44
C ALA A 263 -17.13 -0.47 -1.86
N MET A 264 -15.86 -0.08 -1.98
CA MET A 264 -15.37 1.20 -1.46
C MET A 264 -16.06 2.40 -2.10
N ASN A 265 -16.32 2.37 -3.41
CA ASN A 265 -17.02 3.47 -4.07
C ASN A 265 -18.50 3.54 -3.68
N GLN A 266 -19.16 2.40 -3.47
CA GLN A 266 -20.52 2.38 -2.90
C GLN A 266 -20.53 2.91 -1.46
N VAL A 267 -19.61 2.46 -0.60
CA VAL A 267 -19.57 2.82 0.82
C VAL A 267 -19.25 4.30 1.01
N TYR A 268 -18.20 4.81 0.36
CA TYR A 268 -17.72 6.17 0.59
C TYR A 268 -18.32 7.22 -0.33
N ALA A 269 -18.73 6.85 -1.55
CA ALA A 269 -19.25 7.79 -2.54
C ALA A 269 -20.73 7.56 -2.91
N GLY A 270 -21.39 6.56 -2.30
CA GLY A 270 -22.79 6.22 -2.56
C GLY A 270 -23.06 5.71 -3.98
N ASN A 271 -22.02 5.39 -4.75
CA ASN A 271 -22.15 4.98 -6.15
C ASN A 271 -20.99 4.04 -6.52
N PRO A 272 -21.24 2.77 -6.88
CA PRO A 272 -20.17 1.82 -7.16
C PRO A 272 -19.39 2.20 -8.42
N GLU A 273 -19.96 3.02 -9.32
CA GLU A 273 -19.31 3.52 -10.53
C GLU A 273 -18.48 4.79 -10.33
N HIS A 274 -18.38 5.32 -9.10
CA HIS A 274 -17.64 6.56 -8.83
C HIS A 274 -16.14 6.47 -9.23
N TYR A 275 -15.58 5.27 -9.37
CA TYR A 275 -14.25 5.08 -9.95
C TYR A 275 -14.10 5.69 -11.36
N LYS A 276 -15.18 5.75 -12.17
CA LYS A 276 -15.16 6.37 -13.50
C LYS A 276 -14.90 7.88 -13.40
N VAL A 277 -15.48 8.54 -12.41
CA VAL A 277 -15.25 9.98 -12.14
C VAL A 277 -13.80 10.21 -11.77
N LYS A 278 -13.24 9.37 -10.90
CA LYS A 278 -11.82 9.44 -10.50
C LYS A 278 -10.88 9.26 -11.68
N LEU A 279 -11.12 8.26 -12.52
CA LEU A 279 -10.31 8.02 -13.73
C LEU A 279 -10.41 9.18 -14.72
N GLN A 280 -11.60 9.75 -14.90
CA GLN A 280 -11.75 10.91 -15.77
C GLN A 280 -10.95 12.11 -15.24
N ARG A 281 -10.98 12.34 -13.92
CA ARG A 281 -10.21 13.40 -13.26
C ARG A 281 -8.71 13.20 -13.45
N VAL A 282 -8.20 11.97 -13.26
CA VAL A 282 -6.79 11.64 -13.55
C VAL A 282 -6.44 11.89 -15.01
N ARG A 283 -7.29 11.48 -15.96
CA ARG A 283 -7.04 11.68 -17.39
C ARG A 283 -7.00 13.15 -17.79
N SER A 284 -7.85 13.99 -17.20
CA SER A 284 -7.91 15.43 -17.48
C SER A 284 -6.93 16.26 -16.65
N ALA A 285 -6.24 15.67 -15.67
CA ALA A 285 -5.36 16.40 -14.77
C ALA A 285 -4.24 17.15 -15.52
N THR A 286 -4.00 18.37 -15.08
CA THR A 286 -2.98 19.29 -15.59
C THR A 286 -1.90 19.56 -14.54
N PRO A 287 -0.71 20.06 -14.94
CA PRO A 287 0.29 20.57 -14.01
C PRO A 287 -0.23 21.54 -12.96
N GLN A 288 -1.17 22.41 -13.35
CA GLN A 288 -1.74 23.40 -12.47
C GLN A 288 -2.61 22.74 -11.39
N ASP A 289 -3.46 21.78 -11.75
CA ASP A 289 -4.33 21.07 -10.79
C ASP A 289 -3.52 20.40 -9.67
N LEU A 290 -2.43 19.73 -10.03
CA LEU A 290 -1.54 19.09 -9.07
C LEU A 290 -0.79 20.11 -8.22
N GLY A 291 -0.29 21.18 -8.83
CA GLY A 291 0.41 22.25 -8.11
C GLY A 291 -0.50 22.98 -7.11
N ASP A 292 -1.75 23.25 -7.50
CA ASP A 292 -2.75 23.90 -6.65
C ASP A 292 -3.13 22.98 -5.48
N ALA A 293 -3.39 21.70 -5.72
CA ALA A 293 -3.65 20.73 -4.65
C ALA A 293 -2.45 20.57 -3.70
N ALA A 294 -1.22 20.48 -4.23
CA ALA A 294 -0.01 20.40 -3.42
C ALA A 294 0.15 21.65 -2.54
N ARG A 295 -0.02 22.86 -3.10
CA ARG A 295 0.00 24.12 -2.33
C ARG A 295 -1.09 24.18 -1.29
N GLN A 296 -2.30 23.71 -1.61
CA GLN A 296 -3.41 23.74 -0.67
C GLN A 296 -3.17 22.84 0.54
N TRP A 297 -2.51 21.69 0.37
CA TRP A 297 -2.48 20.64 1.40
C TRP A 297 -1.11 20.37 2.01
N LEU A 298 -0.02 20.70 1.33
CA LEU A 298 1.34 20.37 1.76
C LEU A 298 2.17 21.60 2.16
N SER A 299 1.63 22.82 2.05
CA SER A 299 2.38 24.06 2.31
C SER A 299 2.67 24.34 3.78
N SER A 300 1.97 23.69 4.71
CA SER A 300 2.11 23.93 6.15
C SER A 300 1.67 22.73 6.97
N GLY A 301 2.24 22.61 8.18
CA GLY A 301 1.67 21.74 9.22
C GLY A 301 1.95 20.25 9.08
N ALA A 302 3.17 19.87 8.68
CA ALA A 302 3.55 18.46 8.62
C ALA A 302 3.67 17.84 10.03
N SER A 303 3.35 16.56 10.14
CA SER A 303 3.74 15.71 11.26
C SER A 303 5.02 14.95 10.87
N VAL A 304 6.04 15.03 11.72
CA VAL A 304 7.36 14.45 11.45
C VAL A 304 7.74 13.44 12.51
N ILE A 305 8.15 12.24 12.09
CA ILE A 305 8.74 11.25 12.99
C ILE A 305 10.13 10.88 12.49
N GLU A 306 11.10 10.93 13.40
CA GLU A 306 12.44 10.42 13.18
C GLU A 306 12.63 9.14 13.99
N VAL A 307 12.97 8.04 13.32
CA VAL A 307 13.29 6.75 13.96
C VAL A 307 14.77 6.48 13.80
N TYR A 308 15.48 6.34 14.91
CA TYR A 308 16.89 5.95 14.95
C TYR A 308 17.06 4.49 15.39
N PRO A 309 18.06 3.76 14.87
CA PRO A 309 18.44 2.46 15.42
C PRO A 309 18.74 2.55 16.92
N PHE A 310 18.37 1.51 17.68
CA PHE A 310 18.88 1.36 19.03
C PHE A 310 20.41 1.27 19.02
N PRO A 311 21.09 1.79 20.07
CA PRO A 311 22.50 1.51 20.28
C PRO A 311 22.70 -0.01 20.39
N GLU A 312 23.75 -0.54 19.75
CA GLU A 312 24.11 -1.95 19.91
C GLU A 312 24.48 -2.22 21.38
N TYR A 313 23.66 -3.03 22.07
CA TYR A 313 24.00 -3.61 23.37
C TYR A 313 24.25 -5.10 23.16
N ALA A 314 25.45 -5.58 23.50
CA ALA A 314 25.81 -6.99 23.36
C ALA A 314 25.30 -7.82 24.56
N SER A 315 24.54 -8.89 24.29
CA SER A 315 24.23 -9.96 25.26
C SER A 315 24.91 -11.27 24.88
N SER A 316 25.32 -12.07 25.86
CA SER A 316 25.99 -13.36 25.71
C SER A 316 25.11 -14.48 25.12
N GLU A 317 25.74 -15.47 24.49
CA GLU A 317 25.10 -16.57 23.74
C GLU A 317 24.09 -17.44 24.53
N SER A 318 23.05 -17.89 23.82
CA SER A 318 22.03 -18.85 24.27
C SER A 318 22.30 -20.23 23.67
N GLN A 319 22.18 -21.29 24.46
CA GLN A 319 22.53 -22.68 24.10
C GLN A 319 21.32 -23.56 23.67
N ILE A 320 20.22 -22.96 23.18
CA ILE A 320 18.99 -23.72 22.85
C ILE A 320 18.88 -23.98 21.34
N ASP A 321 18.74 -25.26 20.98
CA ASP A 321 18.49 -25.74 19.62
C ASP A 321 17.00 -25.59 19.24
N ARG A 322 16.74 -25.00 18.07
CA ARG A 322 15.41 -24.67 17.51
C ARG A 322 15.22 -25.23 16.09
N SER A 323 15.84 -26.37 15.79
CA SER A 323 16.03 -26.90 14.44
C SER A 323 14.83 -27.59 13.76
N GLU A 324 13.63 -27.65 14.35
CA GLU A 324 12.48 -28.32 13.71
C GLU A 324 11.20 -27.46 13.64
N LEU A 325 10.65 -27.33 12.43
CA LEU A 325 9.34 -26.74 12.13
C LEU A 325 8.37 -27.84 11.65
N PRO A 326 7.10 -27.88 12.12
CA PRO A 326 6.12 -28.83 11.60
C PRO A 326 5.51 -28.36 10.27
N MET A 327 5.41 -29.26 9.30
CA MET A 327 4.81 -29.07 7.96
C MET A 327 3.48 -29.85 7.83
N PRO A 328 2.49 -29.34 7.07
CA PRO A 328 1.20 -30.01 6.84
C PRO A 328 1.24 -31.06 5.71
N ASP A 329 0.33 -32.04 5.80
CA ASP A 329 0.36 -33.31 5.04
C ASP A 329 -0.23 -33.29 3.61
N SER A 330 -0.89 -32.22 3.13
CA SER A 330 -1.28 -32.12 1.71
C SER A 330 -1.73 -30.72 1.26
N PHE A 331 -1.66 -30.48 -0.06
CA PHE A 331 -2.07 -29.24 -0.74
C PHE A 331 -3.13 -29.52 -1.83
N PRO A 332 -4.00 -28.56 -2.15
CA PRO A 332 -5.05 -28.72 -3.17
C PRO A 332 -4.50 -28.79 -4.60
N GLU A 333 -5.25 -29.47 -5.48
CA GLU A 333 -4.87 -29.74 -6.87
C GLU A 333 -5.25 -28.58 -7.81
N VAL A 334 -4.28 -28.04 -8.56
CA VAL A 334 -4.44 -26.87 -9.43
C VAL A 334 -4.77 -27.30 -10.88
N ARG A 335 -5.74 -26.64 -11.52
CA ARG A 335 -6.04 -26.81 -12.95
C ARG A 335 -5.49 -25.64 -13.76
N PHE A 336 -4.77 -25.94 -14.83
CA PHE A 336 -4.12 -24.95 -15.69
C PHE A 336 -4.84 -24.77 -17.03
N PRO A 337 -4.81 -23.55 -17.62
CA PRO A 337 -5.32 -23.31 -18.97
C PRO A 337 -4.48 -24.03 -20.03
N THR A 338 -5.07 -24.25 -21.21
CA THR A 338 -4.39 -24.83 -22.37
C THR A 338 -3.20 -23.96 -22.78
N MET A 339 -2.04 -24.58 -23.00
CA MET A 339 -0.80 -23.90 -23.40
C MET A 339 -0.47 -24.24 -24.85
N GLU A 340 -0.22 -23.21 -25.66
CA GLU A 340 0.33 -23.37 -27.01
C GLU A 340 1.85 -23.28 -26.97
N ARG A 341 2.53 -24.01 -27.88
CA ARG A 341 3.99 -24.10 -27.90
C ARG A 341 4.54 -23.90 -29.30
N ALA A 342 5.63 -23.15 -29.39
CA ALA A 342 6.39 -22.99 -30.63
C ALA A 342 7.91 -22.98 -30.32
N THR A 343 8.72 -23.24 -31.34
CA THR A 343 10.18 -23.12 -31.26
C THR A 343 10.63 -22.11 -32.31
N LEU A 344 11.38 -21.11 -31.88
CA LEU A 344 11.98 -20.12 -32.76
C LEU A 344 13.19 -20.71 -33.50
N ASP A 345 13.59 -20.09 -34.62
CA ASP A 345 14.74 -20.52 -35.42
C ASP A 345 16.07 -20.57 -34.64
N ASN A 346 16.18 -19.76 -33.58
CA ASN A 346 17.34 -19.74 -32.68
C ASN A 346 17.27 -20.79 -31.55
N GLY A 347 16.26 -21.66 -31.55
CA GLY A 347 16.07 -22.74 -30.57
C GLY A 347 15.29 -22.34 -29.31
N LEU A 348 14.91 -21.07 -29.14
CA LEU A 348 14.10 -20.66 -27.99
C LEU A 348 12.69 -21.27 -28.05
N GLN A 349 12.24 -21.81 -26.93
CA GLN A 349 10.87 -22.31 -26.79
C GLN A 349 9.95 -21.18 -26.33
N ILE A 350 8.83 -21.00 -27.03
CA ILE A 350 7.75 -20.10 -26.65
C ILE A 350 6.61 -20.95 -26.10
N ILE A 351 6.10 -20.55 -24.94
CA ILE A 351 4.85 -21.05 -24.38
C ILE A 351 3.87 -19.88 -24.33
N LEU A 352 2.76 -20.00 -25.05
CA LEU A 352 1.69 -18.99 -25.07
C LEU A 352 0.51 -19.50 -24.24
N VAL A 353 0.02 -18.62 -23.37
CA VAL A 353 -1.22 -18.82 -22.61
C VAL A 353 -2.10 -17.61 -22.86
N GLU A 354 -3.17 -17.79 -23.63
CA GLU A 354 -4.09 -16.71 -23.96
C GLU A 354 -5.18 -16.56 -22.90
N ARG A 355 -5.42 -15.31 -22.46
CA ARG A 355 -6.55 -14.94 -21.61
C ARG A 355 -7.17 -13.67 -22.17
N GLN A 356 -8.39 -13.75 -22.71
CA GLN A 356 -9.06 -12.62 -23.38
C GLN A 356 -9.74 -11.62 -22.42
N ALA A 357 -9.48 -11.73 -21.12
CA ALA A 357 -10.14 -10.91 -20.11
C ALA A 357 -9.64 -9.46 -20.08
N VAL A 358 -8.38 -9.23 -20.48
CA VAL A 358 -7.63 -7.99 -20.21
C VAL A 358 -6.64 -7.70 -21.36
N PRO A 359 -6.49 -6.43 -21.80
CA PRO A 359 -5.62 -6.08 -22.92
C PRO A 359 -4.15 -5.91 -22.48
N VAL A 360 -3.58 -6.94 -21.84
CA VAL A 360 -2.20 -6.94 -21.34
C VAL A 360 -1.41 -8.08 -21.98
N VAL A 361 -0.17 -7.79 -22.34
CA VAL A 361 0.80 -8.79 -22.81
C VAL A 361 1.88 -8.95 -21.74
N GLY A 362 1.94 -10.15 -21.15
CA GLY A 362 3.01 -10.54 -20.24
C GLY A 362 4.07 -11.37 -20.98
N PHE A 363 5.34 -11.02 -20.83
CA PHE A 363 6.46 -11.79 -21.35
C PHE A 363 7.38 -12.21 -20.21
N ARG A 364 7.73 -13.50 -20.14
CA ARG A 364 8.73 -14.02 -19.22
C ARG A 364 9.72 -14.87 -20.01
N LEU A 365 10.99 -14.44 -20.00
CA LEU A 365 12.10 -15.24 -20.49
C LEU A 365 12.72 -15.99 -19.31
N VAL A 366 12.81 -17.30 -19.42
CA VAL A 366 13.54 -18.14 -18.47
C VAL A 366 14.78 -18.66 -19.19
N VAL A 367 15.92 -18.45 -18.57
CA VAL A 367 17.21 -18.97 -19.04
C VAL A 367 17.64 -20.04 -18.05
N ASP A 368 18.22 -21.13 -18.54
CA ASP A 368 18.78 -22.21 -17.70
C ASP A 368 20.13 -21.76 -17.09
N ALA A 369 20.05 -20.71 -16.28
CA ALA A 369 21.15 -20.06 -15.58
C ALA A 369 20.58 -19.31 -14.36
N GLY A 370 21.33 -19.29 -13.25
CA GLY A 370 20.85 -18.73 -11.98
C GLY A 370 21.82 -19.00 -10.84
N HIS A 371 21.32 -19.16 -9.61
CA HIS A 371 22.17 -19.52 -8.48
C HIS A 371 22.91 -20.84 -8.69
N ALA A 372 22.28 -21.81 -9.37
CA ALA A 372 22.96 -23.04 -9.78
C ALA A 372 24.22 -22.78 -10.63
N SER A 373 24.33 -21.64 -11.32
CA SER A 373 25.51 -21.26 -12.09
C SER A 373 26.64 -20.65 -11.25
N ASP A 374 26.38 -20.27 -9.99
CA ASP A 374 27.40 -19.75 -9.06
C ASP A 374 28.35 -20.87 -8.57
N HIS A 375 28.08 -22.15 -8.84
CA HIS A 375 28.86 -23.30 -8.35
C HIS A 375 30.34 -23.30 -8.76
N LEU A 376 30.73 -22.52 -9.78
CA LEU A 376 32.11 -22.35 -10.23
C LEU A 376 32.72 -20.99 -9.83
N GLY A 377 32.01 -20.18 -9.04
CA GLY A 377 32.39 -18.79 -8.69
C GLY A 377 32.01 -18.38 -7.27
N LEU A 378 31.96 -17.07 -7.02
CA LEU A 378 31.53 -16.51 -5.75
C LEU A 378 30.00 -16.56 -5.64
N LEU A 379 29.50 -16.99 -4.48
CA LEU A 379 28.06 -16.98 -4.19
C LEU A 379 27.48 -15.56 -4.34
N GLY A 380 26.33 -15.45 -5.02
CA GLY A 380 25.64 -14.18 -5.23
C GLY A 380 26.09 -13.40 -6.48
N THR A 381 27.06 -13.92 -7.24
CA THR A 381 27.52 -13.29 -8.50
C THR A 381 26.40 -13.26 -9.54
N SER A 382 25.64 -14.35 -9.70
CA SER A 382 24.47 -14.41 -10.58
C SER A 382 23.42 -13.35 -10.20
N SER A 383 23.09 -13.25 -8.91
CA SER A 383 22.10 -12.29 -8.40
C SER A 383 22.54 -10.83 -8.59
N LEU A 384 23.81 -10.53 -8.31
CA LEU A 384 24.37 -9.20 -8.57
C LEU A 384 24.37 -8.88 -10.07
N ALA A 385 24.82 -9.82 -10.91
CA ALA A 385 24.86 -9.62 -12.36
C ALA A 385 23.47 -9.34 -12.94
N VAL A 386 22.45 -10.08 -12.50
CA VAL A 386 21.06 -9.89 -12.94
C VAL A 386 20.49 -8.57 -12.44
N SER A 387 20.73 -8.21 -11.17
CA SER A 387 20.33 -6.91 -10.62
C SER A 387 20.93 -5.74 -11.40
N MET A 388 22.18 -5.89 -11.87
CA MET A 388 22.86 -4.86 -12.67
C MET A 388 22.32 -4.71 -14.10
N MET A 389 21.55 -5.68 -14.63
CA MET A 389 21.01 -5.58 -16.00
C MET A 389 19.94 -4.50 -16.14
N GLU A 390 19.32 -4.08 -15.02
CA GLU A 390 18.37 -2.97 -15.00
C GLU A 390 19.05 -1.60 -14.85
N GLU A 391 20.35 -1.57 -14.54
CA GLU A 391 21.09 -0.33 -14.26
C GLU A 391 21.68 0.36 -15.50
N GLY A 392 21.40 -0.17 -16.69
CA GLY A 392 21.73 0.49 -17.94
C GLY A 392 22.19 -0.47 -19.04
N THR A 393 22.29 0.08 -20.24
CA THR A 393 22.88 -0.57 -21.41
C THR A 393 23.91 0.35 -22.03
N LYS A 394 24.63 -0.13 -23.06
CA LYS A 394 25.56 0.71 -23.83
C LYS A 394 24.91 1.95 -24.46
N LYS A 395 23.58 1.98 -24.60
CA LYS A 395 22.85 3.03 -25.33
C LYS A 395 21.86 3.80 -24.46
N ARG A 396 21.59 3.34 -23.23
CA ARG A 396 20.58 3.92 -22.34
C ARG A 396 21.04 3.78 -20.90
N SER A 397 20.96 4.85 -20.14
CA SER A 397 21.11 4.86 -18.68
C SER A 397 19.90 4.18 -17.99
N SER A 398 20.05 3.84 -16.71
CA SER A 398 18.94 3.33 -15.88
C SER A 398 17.75 4.29 -15.83
N LEU A 399 18.02 5.60 -15.78
CA LEU A 399 16.98 6.64 -15.82
C LEU A 399 16.24 6.66 -17.15
N GLU A 400 16.94 6.57 -18.28
CA GLU A 400 16.30 6.52 -19.61
C GLU A 400 15.47 5.25 -19.81
N ILE A 401 15.95 4.10 -19.31
CA ILE A 401 15.19 2.84 -19.34
C ILE A 401 13.91 2.98 -18.50
N SER A 402 14.03 3.50 -17.27
CA SER A 402 12.88 3.69 -16.37
C SER A 402 11.85 4.67 -16.94
N GLU A 403 12.31 5.75 -17.55
CA GLU A 403 11.48 6.76 -18.23
C GLU A 403 10.69 6.13 -19.40
N GLU A 404 11.36 5.35 -20.26
CA GLU A 404 10.73 4.71 -21.42
C GLU A 404 9.68 3.66 -20.98
N LEU A 405 10.00 2.84 -19.97
CA LEU A 405 9.06 1.88 -19.39
C LEU A 405 7.84 2.59 -18.78
N ALA A 406 8.06 3.67 -18.03
CA ALA A 406 6.98 4.45 -17.43
C ALA A 406 6.05 5.06 -18.48
N MET A 407 6.61 5.61 -19.56
CA MET A 407 5.85 6.17 -20.69
C MET A 407 5.07 5.11 -21.47
N LEU A 408 5.53 3.86 -21.48
CA LEU A 408 4.82 2.73 -22.07
C LEU A 408 3.81 2.07 -21.11
N GLY A 409 3.78 2.47 -19.84
CA GLY A 409 3.01 1.79 -18.79
C GLY A 409 3.51 0.37 -18.49
N ALA A 410 4.72 0.04 -18.94
CA ALA A 410 5.34 -1.27 -18.86
C ALA A 410 6.13 -1.45 -17.56
N THR A 411 6.28 -2.70 -17.15
CA THR A 411 7.16 -3.12 -16.04
C THR A 411 8.15 -4.13 -16.57
N LEU A 412 9.42 -3.93 -16.26
CA LEU A 412 10.49 -4.88 -16.53
C LEU A 412 11.13 -5.23 -15.19
N SER A 413 11.28 -6.51 -14.93
CA SER A 413 12.05 -7.00 -13.79
C SER A 413 12.91 -8.18 -14.20
N MET A 414 14.10 -8.26 -13.61
CA MET A 414 15.03 -9.35 -13.78
C MET A 414 15.42 -9.89 -12.41
N GLN A 415 15.42 -11.21 -12.27
CA GLN A 415 15.74 -11.87 -11.02
C GLN A 415 16.50 -13.17 -11.29
N SER A 416 17.47 -13.48 -10.42
CA SER A 416 18.10 -14.80 -10.36
C SER A 416 17.35 -15.62 -9.33
N THR A 417 16.85 -16.79 -9.74
CA THR A 417 16.23 -17.76 -8.83
C THR A 417 17.13 -18.99 -8.69
N LEU A 418 16.76 -19.89 -7.76
CA LEU A 418 17.47 -21.14 -7.49
C LEU A 418 17.82 -21.92 -8.77
#